data_AF-A0A8C5G2P2-F1
#
_entry.id   AF-A0A8C5G2P2-F1
#
_cell.length_a   1.000
_cell.length_b   1.000
_cell.length_c   1.000
_cell.angle_alpha   90.00
_cell.angle_beta   90.00
_cell.angle_gamma   90.00
#
_symmetry.space_group_name_H-M   'P 1'
#
loop_
_entity.id
_entity.type
_entity.pdbx_description
1 polymer ?
#
loop_
_entity_poly.entity_id
_entity_poly.type
_entity_poly.pdbx_seq_one_letter_code
_entity_poly.pdbx_strand_id
1 'polypeptide(L)'
;PVPYVLNGNLEINAKGVILKAMEQFRLKTCIDFKPREAETYYLSIQNLNGCRSFVGQQVPDGQMLSIGQNCDTVAIVEHELLHALGFYHEQSRFDRDEYVTIITENIEKGRERNFRIVESSQSTTNGVEYDYISVMHYGAMAFSNGTGNTINTIDPAFQDVIGQRLDMSPRDILELNLLYSCNSTIAFQMFCGFINGSTCNMTKCSQSELQWEIVTSVSDGPASDHTNLPMEGEGYFMHVNTASGQEGDSAWLETNRMSPKRDCHIQCLQFYYYHSGNEGDQLNIWMREFDDKTDTKGTARLMGQITGPATSHWKLHHVSLNATKHFQVEFEVLKGTGNSTGGFSIDDINLSDTQCPHGKMQIDDLENRLENERFGTILYSQRQYSPDGYAYRVAVRLFQTFLGLYVQLVSGVNDDMLEWPCPYRQVTLKMLDQNPNIQLQMSKQISFTTDPELIFNGLYVFDNPRKNGSTFIDENNEVAFAGFRFGRSTFLTRDDLKFREFIKGGSGIFMFIILVYCCYPFSCIYL
;
A
#
# COMPACT_ATOMS: atom_id res chain seq x y z
N PRO A 1 -2.28 11.26 20.81
CA PRO A 1 -2.50 11.58 19.38
C PRO A 1 -2.15 13.06 19.12
N VAL A 2 -1.56 13.36 17.97
CA VAL A 2 -1.19 14.70 17.51
C VAL A 2 -2.45 15.42 17.00
N PRO A 3 -2.87 16.54 17.63
CA PRO A 3 -4.03 17.30 17.15
C PRO A 3 -3.70 18.05 15.85
N TYR A 4 -4.61 18.09 14.89
CA TYR A 4 -4.41 18.80 13.63
C TYR A 4 -5.65 19.57 13.15
N VAL A 5 -5.41 20.57 12.31
CA VAL A 5 -6.42 21.31 11.54
C VAL A 5 -5.99 21.31 10.07
N LEU A 6 -6.88 20.90 9.16
CA LEU A 6 -6.70 21.04 7.72
C LEU A 6 -7.35 22.35 7.27
N ASN A 7 -6.54 23.35 6.91
CA ASN A 7 -7.06 24.66 6.54
C ASN A 7 -7.82 24.64 5.21
N GLY A 8 -8.75 25.59 5.06
CA GLY A 8 -9.63 25.70 3.89
C GLY A 8 -8.89 25.93 2.57
N ASN A 9 -7.68 26.51 2.60
CA ASN A 9 -6.85 26.78 1.43
C ASN A 9 -6.08 25.56 0.89
N LEU A 10 -6.13 24.41 1.57
CA LEU A 10 -5.58 23.17 1.03
C LEU A 10 -6.43 22.68 -0.13
N GLU A 11 -5.76 22.20 -1.19
CA GLU A 11 -6.41 21.49 -2.28
C GLU A 11 -7.10 20.22 -1.76
N ILE A 12 -8.23 19.85 -2.37
CA ILE A 12 -8.98 18.65 -1.96
C ILE A 12 -8.11 17.40 -2.05
N ASN A 13 -7.27 17.30 -3.09
CA ASN A 13 -6.32 16.20 -3.22
C ASN A 13 -5.32 16.16 -2.07
N ALA A 14 -4.71 17.31 -1.74
CA ALA A 14 -3.75 17.41 -0.65
C ALA A 14 -4.35 16.95 0.69
N LYS A 15 -5.59 17.35 0.99
CA LYS A 15 -6.27 16.91 2.22
C LYS A 15 -6.42 15.39 2.30
N GLY A 16 -6.84 14.73 1.21
CA GLY A 16 -6.94 13.27 1.17
C GLY A 16 -5.58 12.57 1.26
N VAL A 17 -4.53 13.14 0.65
CA VAL A 17 -3.16 12.61 0.76
C VAL A 17 -2.61 12.75 2.17
N ILE A 18 -2.90 13.86 2.87
CA ILE A 18 -2.49 14.06 4.26
C ILE A 18 -3.10 12.98 5.16
N LEU A 19 -4.39 12.67 4.98
CA LEU A 19 -5.05 11.61 5.74
C LEU A 19 -4.45 10.23 5.44
N LYS A 20 -4.07 9.94 4.19
CA LYS A 20 -3.35 8.69 3.85
C LYS A 20 -1.98 8.58 4.50
N ALA A 21 -1.22 9.68 4.57
CA ALA A 21 0.05 9.69 5.27
C ALA A 21 -0.16 9.38 6.77
N MET A 22 -1.17 9.97 7.41
CA MET A 22 -1.52 9.66 8.80
C MET A 22 -1.89 8.18 9.01
N GLU A 23 -2.51 7.52 8.01
CA GLU A 23 -2.76 6.08 8.05
C GLU A 23 -1.47 5.24 8.00
N GLN A 24 -0.41 5.69 7.31
CA GLN A 24 0.89 5.01 7.34
C GLN A 24 1.52 5.06 8.74
N PHE A 25 1.44 6.20 9.43
CA PHE A 25 1.86 6.29 10.83
C PHE A 25 1.07 5.33 11.73
N ARG A 26 -0.26 5.26 11.59
CA ARG A 26 -1.11 4.34 12.38
C ARG A 26 -0.74 2.86 12.13
N LEU A 27 -0.38 2.51 10.90
CA LEU A 27 0.00 1.15 10.54
C LEU A 27 1.39 0.77 11.09
N LYS A 28 2.34 1.69 11.03
CA LYS A 28 3.77 1.43 11.26
C LYS A 28 4.27 1.84 12.65
N THR A 29 3.51 2.66 13.38
CA THR A 29 3.94 3.28 14.65
C THR A 29 2.79 3.35 15.67
N CYS A 30 3.11 3.83 16.88
CA CYS A 30 2.11 4.22 17.88
C CYS A 30 1.63 5.67 17.75
N ILE A 31 2.12 6.41 16.74
CA ILE A 31 1.72 7.81 16.51
C ILE A 31 0.35 7.82 15.84
N ASP A 32 -0.57 8.53 16.48
CA ASP A 32 -1.92 8.75 15.98
C ASP A 32 -2.19 10.24 15.82
N PHE A 33 -3.16 10.58 15.00
CA PHE A 33 -3.57 11.94 14.66
C PHE A 33 -5.07 12.11 14.92
N LYS A 34 -5.47 13.26 15.44
CA LYS A 34 -6.89 13.56 15.64
C LYS A 34 -7.24 14.99 15.22
N PRO A 35 -8.45 15.26 14.71
CA PRO A 35 -8.93 16.63 14.57
C PRO A 35 -8.78 17.37 15.90
N ARG A 36 -8.30 18.61 15.84
CA ARG A 36 -8.16 19.46 17.00
C ARG A 36 -9.53 19.74 17.62
N GLU A 37 -9.62 19.65 18.94
CA GLU A 37 -10.77 20.11 19.72
C GLU A 37 -10.41 21.42 20.43
N ALA A 38 -9.69 21.32 21.55
CA ALA A 38 -9.34 22.45 22.41
C ALA A 38 -7.84 22.55 22.71
N GLU A 39 -7.01 21.69 22.10
CA GLU A 39 -5.58 21.64 22.40
C GLU A 39 -4.86 22.93 22.02
N THR A 40 -3.95 23.37 22.91
CA THR A 40 -3.09 24.54 22.70
C THR A 40 -2.05 24.25 21.62
N TYR A 41 -1.38 23.09 21.66
CA TYR A 41 -0.41 22.69 20.66
C TYR A 41 -1.08 21.75 19.65
N TYR A 42 -1.06 22.15 18.38
CA TYR A 42 -1.63 21.37 17.27
C TYR A 42 -0.94 21.77 15.95
N LEU A 43 -1.05 20.91 14.94
CA LEU A 43 -0.59 21.19 13.59
C LEU A 43 -1.67 21.96 12.81
N SER A 44 -1.33 23.15 12.33
CA SER A 44 -2.13 23.93 11.39
C SER A 44 -1.60 23.68 9.99
N ILE A 45 -2.20 22.71 9.29
CA ILE A 45 -1.74 22.26 7.98
C ILE A 45 -2.36 23.14 6.89
N GLN A 46 -1.54 23.73 6.04
CA GLN A 46 -1.91 24.82 5.12
C GLN A 46 -1.24 24.69 3.76
N ASN A 47 -1.86 25.27 2.73
CA ASN A 47 -1.20 25.48 1.44
C ASN A 47 -0.43 26.81 1.46
N LEU A 48 0.90 26.75 1.60
CA LEU A 48 1.80 27.89 1.49
C LEU A 48 2.89 27.61 0.45
N ASN A 49 3.86 28.51 0.28
CA ASN A 49 4.96 28.30 -0.63
C ASN A 49 5.90 27.18 -0.13
N GLY A 50 5.98 26.10 -0.92
CA GLY A 50 6.82 24.94 -0.67
C GLY A 50 6.29 23.99 0.40
N CYS A 51 7.04 22.92 0.64
CA CYS A 51 6.81 21.95 1.70
C CYS A 51 7.75 22.29 2.86
N ARG A 52 7.22 22.45 4.08
CA ARG A 52 8.04 22.74 5.27
C ARG A 52 7.28 22.53 6.57
N SER A 53 8.02 22.20 7.60
CA SER A 53 7.55 22.06 8.97
C SER A 53 8.61 22.55 9.96
N PHE A 54 8.20 22.80 11.21
CA PHE A 54 9.15 23.00 12.30
C PHE A 54 9.67 21.64 12.79
N VAL A 55 10.88 21.62 13.34
CA VAL A 55 11.42 20.41 13.98
C VAL A 55 10.93 20.34 15.43
N GLY A 56 10.04 19.39 15.71
CA GLY A 56 9.41 19.17 17.02
C GLY A 56 8.27 20.15 17.35
N GLN A 57 7.74 20.04 18.57
CA GLN A 57 6.68 20.91 19.10
C GLN A 57 7.28 22.23 19.62
N GLN A 58 7.13 23.30 18.83
CA GLN A 58 7.77 24.61 19.09
C GLN A 58 6.74 25.72 19.38
N VAL A 59 5.62 25.73 18.65
CA VAL A 59 4.71 26.89 18.60
C VAL A 59 3.33 26.53 19.19
N PRO A 60 2.86 27.24 20.23
CA PRO A 60 1.48 27.11 20.71
C PRO A 60 0.48 27.77 19.75
N ASP A 61 -0.80 27.46 19.91
CA ASP A 61 -1.94 28.04 19.18
C ASP A 61 -1.95 27.79 17.65
N GLY A 62 -1.16 26.85 17.19
CA GLY A 62 -1.20 26.32 15.83
C GLY A 62 0.16 26.40 15.15
N GLN A 63 0.94 25.33 15.27
CA GLN A 63 2.20 25.22 14.57
C GLN A 63 1.96 24.98 13.09
N MET A 64 2.45 25.87 12.24
CA MET A 64 2.27 25.77 10.80
C MET A 64 3.04 24.57 10.22
N LEU A 65 2.36 23.81 9.37
CA LEU A 65 2.95 22.81 8.48
C LEU A 65 2.44 23.10 7.05
N SER A 66 3.35 23.32 6.11
CA SER A 66 3.01 23.68 4.73
C SER A 66 3.02 22.45 3.84
N ILE A 67 1.88 22.15 3.23
CA ILE A 67 1.76 21.25 2.08
C ILE A 67 1.31 22.11 0.91
N GLY A 68 2.31 22.70 0.24
CA GLY A 68 2.12 23.57 -0.91
C GLY A 68 1.83 22.82 -2.21
N GLN A 69 1.85 23.56 -3.31
CA GLN A 69 1.74 23.00 -4.66
C GLN A 69 2.82 21.93 -4.91
N ASN A 70 2.41 20.78 -5.45
CA ASN A 70 3.26 19.59 -5.71
C ASN A 70 3.82 18.88 -4.45
N CYS A 71 3.39 19.26 -3.24
CA CYS A 71 3.76 18.58 -1.99
C CYS A 71 2.79 17.46 -1.62
N ASP A 72 1.71 17.27 -2.37
CA ASP A 72 0.62 16.34 -2.13
C ASP A 72 0.96 14.90 -2.55
N THR A 73 2.11 14.40 -2.07
CA THR A 73 2.46 12.98 -2.11
C THR A 73 2.60 12.44 -0.69
N VAL A 74 2.28 11.16 -0.48
CA VAL A 74 2.32 10.56 0.86
C VAL A 74 3.71 10.70 1.50
N ALA A 75 4.78 10.38 0.77
CA ALA A 75 6.15 10.51 1.25
C ALA A 75 6.56 11.94 1.65
N ILE A 76 6.11 12.96 0.91
CA ILE A 76 6.40 14.36 1.27
C ILE A 76 5.62 14.74 2.54
N VAL A 77 4.36 14.33 2.66
CA VAL A 77 3.61 14.61 3.90
C VAL A 77 4.23 13.88 5.09
N GLU A 78 4.63 12.63 4.93
CA GLU A 78 5.36 11.87 5.96
C GLU A 78 6.64 12.59 6.39
N HIS A 79 7.42 13.08 5.43
CA HIS A 79 8.63 13.87 5.69
C HIS A 79 8.34 15.11 6.56
N GLU A 80 7.31 15.89 6.21
CA GLU A 80 6.95 17.09 6.98
C GLU A 80 6.35 16.75 8.36
N LEU A 81 5.66 15.62 8.48
CA LEU A 81 5.17 15.10 9.75
C LEU A 81 6.30 14.59 10.63
N LEU A 82 7.31 13.91 10.07
CA LEU A 82 8.52 13.49 10.79
C LEU A 82 9.29 14.70 11.34
N HIS A 83 9.43 15.77 10.54
CA HIS A 83 9.93 17.04 11.06
C HIS A 83 9.11 17.52 12.27
N ALA A 84 7.78 17.59 12.15
CA ALA A 84 6.93 18.00 13.26
C ALA A 84 7.07 17.11 14.52
N LEU A 85 7.40 15.83 14.32
CA LEU A 85 7.66 14.84 15.38
C LEU A 85 9.09 14.90 15.95
N GLY A 86 9.97 15.75 15.40
CA GLY A 86 11.31 16.02 15.96
C GLY A 86 12.48 15.52 15.12
N PHE A 87 12.24 15.06 13.89
CA PHE A 87 13.30 14.56 13.02
C PHE A 87 13.99 15.70 12.27
N TYR A 88 15.31 15.69 12.23
CA TYR A 88 16.09 16.44 11.26
C TYR A 88 16.23 15.63 9.97
N HIS A 89 16.84 16.21 8.94
CA HIS A 89 17.21 15.44 7.76
C HIS A 89 18.30 14.43 8.07
N GLU A 90 18.28 13.30 7.38
CA GLU A 90 19.24 12.20 7.61
C GLU A 90 20.67 12.64 7.31
N GLN A 91 20.88 13.40 6.23
CA GLN A 91 22.20 13.96 5.91
C GLN A 91 22.66 15.07 6.87
N SER A 92 21.88 15.42 7.88
CA SER A 92 22.26 16.35 8.94
C SER A 92 22.70 15.65 10.22
N ARG A 93 22.73 14.31 10.29
CA ARG A 93 23.27 13.59 11.44
C ARG A 93 24.72 13.97 11.74
N PHE A 94 25.12 13.90 13.01
CA PHE A 94 26.48 14.22 13.44
C PHE A 94 27.54 13.24 12.94
N ASP A 95 27.15 12.03 12.55
CA ASP A 95 27.99 10.99 11.97
C ASP A 95 27.93 10.94 10.43
N ARG A 96 27.20 11.85 9.77
CA ARG A 96 26.90 11.76 8.33
C ARG A 96 28.13 11.74 7.43
N ASP A 97 29.24 12.34 7.85
CA ASP A 97 30.49 12.38 7.06
C ASP A 97 31.19 11.00 6.98
N GLU A 98 30.75 10.00 7.75
CA GLU A 98 31.16 8.58 7.61
C GLU A 98 30.41 7.85 6.48
N TYR A 99 29.36 8.46 5.91
CA TYR A 99 28.46 7.84 4.94
C TYR A 99 28.31 8.66 3.65
N VAL A 100 28.42 9.98 3.74
CA VAL A 100 28.28 10.88 2.59
C VAL A 100 29.33 12.00 2.62
N THR A 101 29.69 12.50 1.44
CA THR A 101 30.50 13.70 1.28
C THR A 101 29.64 14.82 0.71
N ILE A 102 29.63 15.98 1.38
CA ILE A 102 28.96 17.19 0.88
C ILE A 102 29.90 17.97 -0.04
N ILE A 103 29.51 18.12 -1.30
CA ILE A 103 30.26 18.81 -2.34
C ILE A 103 29.85 20.28 -2.36
N THR A 104 30.44 21.05 -1.45
CA THR A 104 30.03 22.44 -1.17
C THR A 104 30.10 23.37 -2.38
N GLU A 105 31.03 23.13 -3.30
CA GLU A 105 31.22 23.87 -4.54
C GLU A 105 30.07 23.72 -5.53
N ASN A 106 29.28 22.65 -5.42
CA ASN A 106 28.11 22.40 -6.25
C ASN A 106 26.82 22.96 -5.64
N ILE A 107 26.85 23.53 -4.44
CA ILE A 107 25.67 24.08 -3.76
C ILE A 107 25.33 25.48 -4.30
N GLU A 108 24.04 25.75 -4.51
CA GLU A 108 23.53 27.08 -4.80
C GLU A 108 23.90 28.07 -3.68
N LYS A 109 24.50 29.20 -4.05
CA LYS A 109 24.96 30.22 -3.08
C LYS A 109 23.83 30.63 -2.13
N GLY A 110 24.09 30.54 -0.83
CA GLY A 110 23.12 30.86 0.24
C GLY A 110 22.28 29.66 0.72
N ARG A 111 22.45 28.46 0.14
CA ARG A 111 21.79 27.21 0.56
C ARG A 111 22.67 26.31 1.42
N GLU A 112 23.92 26.68 1.67
CA GLU A 112 24.92 25.87 2.39
C GLU A 112 24.44 25.48 3.80
N ARG A 113 23.61 26.34 4.42
CA ARG A 113 23.02 26.07 5.74
C ARG A 113 22.14 24.81 5.79
N ASN A 114 21.59 24.38 4.65
CA ASN A 114 20.73 23.19 4.55
C ASN A 114 21.51 21.87 4.70
N PHE A 115 22.85 21.94 4.67
CA PHE A 115 23.75 20.81 4.81
C PHE A 115 24.55 20.86 6.11
N ARG A 116 24.13 21.68 7.07
CA ARG A 116 24.78 21.70 8.38
C ARG A 116 24.48 20.41 9.14
N ILE A 117 25.51 19.92 9.80
CA ILE A 117 25.37 18.88 10.82
C ILE A 117 24.62 19.47 12.02
N VAL A 118 23.74 18.67 12.61
CA VAL A 118 23.14 18.92 13.91
C VAL A 118 23.96 18.17 14.95
N GLU A 119 24.48 18.90 15.93
CA GLU A 119 25.39 18.36 16.94
C GLU A 119 24.74 17.27 17.78
N SER A 120 25.55 16.33 18.29
CA SER A 120 25.11 15.26 19.20
C SER A 120 24.60 15.76 20.56
N SER A 121 24.84 17.04 20.89
CA SER A 121 24.24 17.70 22.05
C SER A 121 22.77 18.08 21.85
N GLN A 122 22.29 18.08 20.60
CA GLN A 122 20.94 18.50 20.20
C GLN A 122 20.19 17.39 19.44
N SER A 123 20.84 16.27 19.13
CA SER A 123 20.30 15.16 18.36
C SER A 123 20.79 13.81 18.89
N THR A 124 20.08 12.75 18.55
CA THR A 124 20.40 11.36 18.89
C THR A 124 20.10 10.48 17.68
N THR A 125 20.86 9.41 17.49
CA THR A 125 20.59 8.37 16.49
C THR A 125 19.78 7.22 17.08
N ASN A 126 19.58 7.23 18.41
CA ASN A 126 18.99 6.12 19.17
C ASN A 126 19.65 4.76 18.91
N GLY A 127 20.93 4.77 18.49
CA GLY A 127 21.68 3.56 18.15
C GLY A 127 21.31 2.96 16.78
N VAL A 128 20.52 3.66 15.96
CA VAL A 128 20.19 3.23 14.60
C VAL A 128 21.26 3.72 13.62
N GLU A 129 21.69 2.82 12.74
CA GLU A 129 22.68 3.10 11.69
C GLU A 129 22.13 4.09 10.65
N TYR A 130 23.04 4.86 10.04
CA TYR A 130 22.71 5.82 8.98
C TYR A 130 21.89 5.17 7.85
N ASP A 131 20.83 5.84 7.42
CA ASP A 131 19.86 5.29 6.49
C ASP A 131 19.85 6.03 5.14
N TYR A 132 20.57 5.48 4.15
CA TYR A 132 20.55 6.00 2.78
C TYR A 132 19.15 6.02 2.14
N ILE A 133 18.23 5.17 2.60
CA ILE A 133 16.85 5.09 2.06
C ILE A 133 15.84 5.89 2.89
N SER A 134 16.29 6.66 3.87
CA SER A 134 15.41 7.47 4.70
C SER A 134 14.61 8.45 3.85
N VAL A 135 13.32 8.59 4.16
CA VAL A 135 12.48 9.63 3.55
C VAL A 135 12.95 11.04 3.96
N MET A 136 13.71 11.13 5.06
CA MET A 136 14.36 12.34 5.56
C MET A 136 15.68 12.66 4.86
N HIS A 137 16.18 11.79 3.98
CA HIS A 137 17.41 12.06 3.22
C HIS A 137 17.15 12.94 1.99
N TYR A 138 18.08 13.85 1.70
CA TYR A 138 18.12 14.62 0.46
C TYR A 138 18.58 13.77 -0.73
N GLY A 139 18.09 14.11 -1.93
CA GLY A 139 18.63 13.54 -3.17
C GLY A 139 20.02 14.07 -3.50
N ALA A 140 20.76 13.35 -4.35
CA ALA A 140 22.14 13.66 -4.72
C ALA A 140 22.36 15.10 -5.25
N MET A 141 21.36 15.69 -5.91
CA MET A 141 21.41 17.04 -6.51
C MET A 141 20.62 18.10 -5.75
N ALA A 142 20.24 17.84 -4.49
CA ALA A 142 19.48 18.80 -3.68
C ALA A 142 20.20 20.16 -3.61
N PHE A 143 19.52 21.26 -3.95
CA PHE A 143 20.12 22.61 -3.98
C PHE A 143 21.38 22.74 -4.85
N SER A 144 21.55 21.91 -5.89
CA SER A 144 22.66 22.05 -6.84
C SER A 144 22.58 23.36 -7.62
N ASN A 145 23.74 23.97 -7.89
CA ASN A 145 23.90 25.12 -8.79
C ASN A 145 23.93 24.71 -10.28
N GLY A 146 23.74 23.41 -10.58
CA GLY A 146 23.74 22.84 -11.93
C GLY A 146 25.05 22.20 -12.37
N THR A 147 26.11 22.21 -11.55
CA THR A 147 27.42 21.63 -11.91
C THR A 147 27.62 20.17 -11.50
N GLY A 148 26.68 19.58 -10.75
CA GLY A 148 26.73 18.17 -10.36
C GLY A 148 26.03 17.87 -9.03
N ASN A 149 26.36 16.71 -8.46
CA ASN A 149 25.88 16.27 -7.15
C ASN A 149 26.38 17.20 -6.04
N THR A 150 25.50 17.53 -5.10
CA THR A 150 25.84 18.17 -3.82
C THR A 150 26.12 17.15 -2.73
N ILE A 151 25.64 15.91 -2.89
CA ILE A 151 25.86 14.80 -1.95
C ILE A 151 26.37 13.60 -2.75
N ASN A 152 27.57 13.14 -2.43
CA ASN A 152 28.09 11.86 -2.90
C ASN A 152 28.03 10.84 -1.77
N THR A 153 27.48 9.66 -2.03
CA THR A 153 27.53 8.55 -1.06
C THR A 153 28.91 7.93 -1.06
N ILE A 154 29.38 7.49 0.11
CA ILE A 154 30.66 6.78 0.22
C ILE A 154 30.53 5.38 -0.37
N ASP A 155 29.41 4.71 -0.12
CA ASP A 155 29.04 3.49 -0.84
C ASP A 155 28.33 3.86 -2.15
N PRO A 156 28.93 3.58 -3.33
CA PRO A 156 28.34 3.94 -4.61
C PRO A 156 27.02 3.23 -4.91
N ALA A 157 26.73 2.09 -4.27
CA ALA A 157 25.47 1.38 -4.46
C ALA A 157 24.25 2.22 -4.06
N PHE A 158 24.44 3.23 -3.20
CA PHE A 158 23.38 4.11 -2.71
C PHE A 158 23.29 5.47 -3.42
N GLN A 159 24.15 5.74 -4.40
CA GLN A 159 24.25 7.07 -5.01
C GLN A 159 22.94 7.51 -5.71
N ASP A 160 22.27 6.58 -6.38
CA ASP A 160 20.99 6.79 -7.07
C ASP A 160 19.78 6.41 -6.21
N VAL A 161 20.02 6.07 -4.94
CA VAL A 161 19.02 5.62 -3.97
C VAL A 161 18.61 6.74 -3.01
N ILE A 162 19.58 7.56 -2.58
CA ILE A 162 19.33 8.66 -1.64
C ILE A 162 18.27 9.63 -2.17
N GLY A 163 17.39 10.08 -1.28
CA GLY A 163 16.30 10.99 -1.64
C GLY A 163 15.06 10.32 -2.21
N GLN A 164 14.88 9.01 -1.97
CA GLN A 164 13.65 8.29 -2.31
C GLN A 164 12.40 9.00 -1.74
N ARG A 165 11.28 8.93 -2.49
CA ARG A 165 9.98 9.51 -2.12
C ARG A 165 8.86 8.49 -2.37
N LEU A 166 9.00 7.32 -1.74
CA LEU A 166 8.03 6.22 -1.74
C LEU A 166 7.20 6.23 -0.47
N ASP A 167 7.87 6.11 0.68
CA ASP A 167 7.29 5.96 2.02
C ASP A 167 8.40 6.17 3.08
N MET A 168 8.05 6.18 4.37
CA MET A 168 9.00 6.02 5.47
C MET A 168 9.77 4.70 5.34
N SER A 169 11.09 4.75 5.51
CA SER A 169 11.91 3.56 5.53
C SER A 169 11.68 2.74 6.81
N PRO A 170 12.07 1.46 6.84
CA PRO A 170 12.10 0.68 8.08
C PRO A 170 12.90 1.33 9.21
N ARG A 171 13.96 2.09 8.90
CA ARG A 171 14.80 2.76 9.90
C ARG A 171 14.17 4.07 10.38
N ASP A 172 13.50 4.83 9.52
CA ASP A 172 12.68 5.98 9.92
C ASP A 172 11.63 5.55 10.97
N ILE A 173 10.95 4.42 10.69
CA ILE A 173 9.94 3.84 11.58
C ILE A 173 10.57 3.37 12.90
N LEU A 174 11.72 2.71 12.84
CA LEU A 174 12.45 2.23 14.02
C LEU A 174 12.86 3.39 14.92
N GLU A 175 13.50 4.42 14.36
CA GLU A 175 13.92 5.61 15.11
C GLU A 175 12.73 6.33 15.75
N LEU A 176 11.61 6.47 15.02
CA LEU A 176 10.41 7.11 15.55
C LEU A 176 9.78 6.29 16.68
N ASN A 177 9.72 4.98 16.52
CA ASN A 177 9.22 4.07 17.54
C ASN A 177 10.11 4.08 18.80
N LEU A 178 11.44 4.17 18.65
CA LEU A 178 12.37 4.32 19.78
C LEU A 178 12.17 5.67 20.48
N LEU A 179 12.08 6.76 19.72
CA LEU A 179 11.90 8.12 20.24
C LEU A 179 10.62 8.26 21.08
N TYR A 180 9.52 7.65 20.62
CA TYR A 180 8.22 7.69 21.31
C TYR A 180 7.90 6.46 22.16
N SER A 181 8.86 5.54 22.34
CA SER A 181 8.70 4.31 23.13
C SER A 181 7.47 3.48 22.71
N CYS A 182 7.27 3.31 21.41
CA CYS A 182 6.14 2.57 20.86
C CYS A 182 6.26 1.07 21.13
N ASN A 183 5.34 0.54 21.95
CA ASN A 183 5.25 -0.90 22.25
C ASN A 183 4.25 -1.66 21.37
N SER A 184 3.44 -0.93 20.58
CA SER A 184 2.44 -1.48 19.68
C SER A 184 2.10 -0.45 18.61
N THR A 185 1.40 -0.88 17.57
CA THR A 185 0.88 0.00 16.52
C THR A 185 -0.64 0.08 16.57
N ILE A 186 -1.17 1.16 16.00
CA ILE A 186 -2.60 1.49 16.06
C ILE A 186 -3.43 0.57 15.15
N ALA A 187 -2.97 0.36 13.90
CA ALA A 187 -3.76 -0.36 12.90
C ALA A 187 -3.24 -1.76 12.58
N PHE A 188 -1.96 -2.08 12.78
CA PHE A 188 -1.46 -3.42 12.43
C PHE A 188 -1.91 -4.47 13.46
N GLN A 189 -2.39 -5.62 12.98
CA GLN A 189 -2.87 -6.73 13.83
C GLN A 189 -1.89 -7.90 13.84
N MET A 190 -1.54 -8.42 12.67
CA MET A 190 -0.60 -9.53 12.54
C MET A 190 0.06 -9.61 11.17
N PHE A 191 1.21 -10.29 11.15
CA PHE A 191 1.91 -10.78 9.97
C PHE A 191 2.34 -12.22 10.22
N CYS A 192 2.20 -13.08 9.21
CA CYS A 192 2.70 -14.45 9.21
C CYS A 192 3.16 -14.87 7.80
N GLY A 193 4.48 -14.88 7.58
CA GLY A 193 5.13 -15.47 6.38
C GLY A 193 5.78 -16.83 6.68
N PHE A 194 5.27 -17.54 7.69
CA PHE A 194 5.70 -18.90 8.09
C PHE A 194 7.23 -19.12 8.30
N ILE A 195 7.97 -18.05 8.61
CA ILE A 195 9.44 -18.04 8.70
C ILE A 195 9.94 -19.11 9.67
N ASN A 196 10.98 -19.85 9.25
CA ASN A 196 11.58 -20.96 10.00
C ASN A 196 10.59 -22.10 10.39
N GLY A 197 9.53 -22.30 9.61
CA GLY A 197 8.56 -23.36 9.88
C GLY A 197 7.57 -23.04 11.01
N SER A 198 7.49 -21.79 11.45
CA SER A 198 6.53 -21.36 12.48
C SER A 198 5.15 -21.15 11.89
N THR A 199 4.09 -21.67 12.53
CA THR A 199 2.71 -21.40 12.12
C THR A 199 2.13 -20.12 12.73
N CYS A 200 2.96 -19.27 13.35
CA CYS A 200 2.53 -18.03 14.03
C CYS A 200 1.40 -18.26 15.06
N ASN A 201 1.46 -19.41 15.75
CA ASN A 201 0.44 -19.87 16.69
C ASN A 201 -0.96 -20.06 16.06
N MET A 202 -1.05 -20.27 14.75
CA MET A 202 -2.31 -20.66 14.10
C MET A 202 -2.64 -22.12 14.43
N THR A 203 -3.93 -22.40 14.62
CA THR A 203 -4.44 -23.73 14.97
C THR A 203 -4.95 -24.43 13.71
N LYS A 204 -4.63 -25.71 13.57
CA LYS A 204 -5.09 -26.55 12.47
C LYS A 204 -6.20 -27.46 12.96
N CYS A 205 -7.33 -27.43 12.27
CA CYS A 205 -8.49 -28.25 12.59
C CYS A 205 -8.90 -29.02 11.33
N SER A 206 -9.05 -30.34 11.43
CA SER A 206 -9.67 -31.12 10.37
C SER A 206 -10.51 -32.25 10.94
N GLN A 207 -11.60 -32.55 10.25
CA GLN A 207 -12.48 -33.69 10.52
C GLN A 207 -12.18 -34.88 9.58
N SER A 208 -11.27 -34.70 8.62
CA SER A 208 -10.92 -35.66 7.57
C SER A 208 -9.40 -35.86 7.49
N GLU A 209 -8.93 -36.68 6.54
CA GLU A 209 -7.49 -36.81 6.23
C GLU A 209 -6.92 -35.55 5.55
N LEU A 210 -7.76 -34.64 5.02
CA LEU A 210 -7.30 -33.35 4.51
C LEU A 210 -6.84 -32.48 5.66
N GLN A 211 -5.61 -31.98 5.62
CA GLN A 211 -5.09 -31.10 6.66
C GLN A 211 -4.17 -30.03 6.08
N TRP A 212 -4.04 -28.94 6.82
CA TRP A 212 -3.03 -27.93 6.54
C TRP A 212 -1.64 -28.43 6.96
N GLU A 213 -0.70 -28.41 6.04
CA GLU A 213 0.68 -28.83 6.26
C GLU A 213 1.62 -27.66 5.95
N ILE A 214 2.67 -27.53 6.75
CA ILE A 214 3.74 -26.60 6.45
C ILE A 214 4.76 -27.31 5.56
N VAL A 215 5.02 -26.74 4.40
CA VAL A 215 5.86 -27.34 3.36
C VAL A 215 6.79 -26.28 2.77
N THR A 216 7.84 -26.73 2.10
CA THR A 216 8.80 -25.86 1.39
C THR A 216 8.59 -25.87 -0.12
N SER A 217 7.89 -26.88 -0.64
CA SER A 217 7.58 -27.05 -2.07
C SER A 217 6.44 -28.07 -2.25
N VAL A 218 5.76 -27.99 -3.39
CA VAL A 218 4.72 -28.95 -3.82
C VAL A 218 4.99 -29.32 -5.28
N SER A 219 4.90 -30.62 -5.63
CA SER A 219 5.21 -31.13 -6.98
C SER A 219 4.41 -30.45 -8.09
N ASP A 220 3.13 -30.21 -7.83
CA ASP A 220 2.17 -29.61 -8.77
C ASP A 220 2.10 -28.08 -8.63
N GLY A 221 3.01 -27.51 -7.83
CA GLY A 221 3.12 -26.08 -7.56
C GLY A 221 2.48 -25.69 -6.22
N PRO A 222 3.06 -24.69 -5.53
CA PRO A 222 4.24 -23.91 -5.96
C PRO A 222 5.58 -24.60 -5.62
N ALA A 223 6.62 -24.28 -6.39
CA ALA A 223 7.98 -24.83 -6.20
C ALA A 223 8.70 -24.25 -4.96
N SER A 224 8.30 -23.06 -4.51
CA SER A 224 8.79 -22.39 -3.32
C SER A 224 7.70 -21.51 -2.69
N ASP A 225 7.96 -21.03 -1.48
CA ASP A 225 7.16 -20.03 -0.79
C ASP A 225 7.13 -18.69 -1.55
N HIS A 226 6.20 -17.81 -1.18
CA HIS A 226 6.16 -16.46 -1.72
C HIS A 226 7.18 -15.56 -1.03
N THR A 227 7.36 -15.71 0.30
CA THR A 227 8.19 -14.83 1.14
C THR A 227 9.58 -14.58 0.52
N ASN A 228 10.27 -15.64 0.10
CA ASN A 228 11.67 -15.60 -0.35
C ASN A 228 11.86 -15.58 -1.87
N LEU A 229 10.80 -15.42 -2.67
CA LEU A 229 10.95 -15.34 -4.13
C LEU A 229 11.97 -14.26 -4.54
N PRO A 230 12.84 -14.54 -5.53
CA PRO A 230 12.84 -15.71 -6.42
C PRO A 230 13.70 -16.90 -5.93
N MET A 231 14.18 -16.91 -4.68
CA MET A 231 14.99 -18.01 -4.18
C MET A 231 14.14 -19.26 -3.94
N GLU A 232 14.63 -20.42 -4.39
CA GLU A 232 13.97 -21.71 -4.18
C GLU A 232 14.59 -22.46 -2.97
N GLY A 233 13.75 -23.13 -2.18
CA GLY A 233 14.19 -24.14 -1.20
C GLY A 233 14.55 -23.66 0.21
N GLU A 234 14.38 -22.39 0.55
CA GLU A 234 14.73 -21.84 1.88
C GLU A 234 13.53 -21.33 2.71
N GLY A 235 12.34 -21.20 2.13
CA GLY A 235 11.15 -20.72 2.83
C GLY A 235 10.05 -21.77 3.01
N TYR A 236 9.01 -21.37 3.73
CA TYR A 236 7.90 -22.24 4.14
C TYR A 236 6.57 -21.58 3.80
N PHE A 237 5.57 -22.39 3.48
CA PHE A 237 4.19 -21.95 3.29
C PHE A 237 3.22 -23.03 3.76
N MET A 238 1.95 -22.66 3.93
CA MET A 238 0.90 -23.59 4.32
C MET A 238 0.22 -24.17 3.08
N HIS A 239 -0.01 -25.48 3.04
CA HIS A 239 -0.62 -26.17 1.91
C HIS A 239 -1.67 -27.19 2.37
N VAL A 240 -2.75 -27.33 1.60
CA VAL A 240 -3.69 -28.46 1.68
C VAL A 240 -3.67 -29.16 0.34
N ASN A 241 -3.33 -30.45 0.35
CA ASN A 241 -3.35 -31.30 -0.83
C ASN A 241 -4.76 -31.89 -1.03
N THR A 242 -5.50 -31.41 -2.03
CA THR A 242 -6.85 -31.89 -2.37
C THR A 242 -6.84 -33.05 -3.38
N ALA A 243 -5.66 -33.54 -3.80
CA ALA A 243 -5.55 -34.77 -4.60
C ALA A 243 -5.97 -36.01 -3.80
N SER A 244 -5.84 -35.97 -2.48
CA SER A 244 -6.44 -36.92 -1.54
C SER A 244 -7.80 -36.41 -1.02
N GLY A 245 -8.53 -37.27 -0.30
CA GLY A 245 -9.85 -36.93 0.27
C GLY A 245 -11.03 -37.16 -0.68
N GLN A 246 -12.23 -36.98 -0.14
CA GLN A 246 -13.51 -37.08 -0.83
C GLN A 246 -14.13 -35.70 -1.04
N GLU A 247 -15.03 -35.59 -2.02
CA GLU A 247 -15.80 -34.37 -2.23
C GLU A 247 -16.51 -33.96 -0.92
N GLY A 248 -16.38 -32.69 -0.55
CA GLY A 248 -16.93 -32.15 0.70
C GLY A 248 -16.00 -32.27 1.92
N ASP A 249 -14.88 -32.98 1.81
CA ASP A 249 -13.85 -32.94 2.86
C ASP A 249 -13.27 -31.52 2.96
N SER A 250 -12.96 -31.10 4.19
CA SER A 250 -12.46 -29.75 4.48
C SER A 250 -11.29 -29.75 5.45
N ALA A 251 -10.42 -28.74 5.32
CA ALA A 251 -9.29 -28.49 6.21
C ALA A 251 -9.28 -27.02 6.65
N TRP A 252 -9.17 -26.77 7.96
CA TRP A 252 -9.29 -25.45 8.57
C TRP A 252 -7.98 -24.99 9.20
N LEU A 253 -7.63 -23.73 8.97
CA LEU A 253 -6.53 -23.03 9.61
C LEU A 253 -7.05 -21.75 10.26
N GLU A 254 -6.89 -21.64 11.57
CA GLU A 254 -7.49 -20.60 12.40
C GLU A 254 -6.41 -19.68 12.96
N THR A 255 -6.57 -18.36 12.82
CA THR A 255 -5.70 -17.39 13.49
C THR A 255 -5.93 -17.41 15.01
N ASN A 256 -5.01 -16.82 15.77
CA ASN A 256 -5.32 -16.46 17.16
C ASN A 256 -6.49 -15.49 17.24
N ARG A 257 -7.18 -15.50 18.38
CA ARG A 257 -8.23 -14.52 18.68
C ARG A 257 -7.62 -13.13 18.83
N MET A 258 -8.17 -12.19 18.08
CA MET A 258 -7.74 -10.79 18.02
C MET A 258 -8.87 -9.87 18.42
N SER A 259 -8.57 -8.59 18.56
CA SER A 259 -9.55 -7.54 18.86
C SER A 259 -9.38 -6.40 17.85
N PRO A 260 -10.46 -5.82 17.33
CA PRO A 260 -10.39 -4.57 16.60
C PRO A 260 -9.69 -3.53 17.48
N LYS A 261 -8.69 -2.86 16.91
CA LYS A 261 -7.95 -1.77 17.55
C LYS A 261 -8.54 -0.40 17.23
N ARG A 262 -9.46 -0.33 16.25
CA ARG A 262 -10.10 0.90 15.79
C ARG A 262 -11.62 0.82 15.80
N ASP A 263 -12.26 1.91 16.21
CA ASP A 263 -13.73 2.00 16.27
C ASP A 263 -14.41 2.06 14.89
N CYS A 264 -13.66 2.26 13.80
CA CYS A 264 -14.24 2.27 12.46
C CYS A 264 -14.66 0.88 11.98
N HIS A 265 -14.30 -0.19 12.71
CA HIS A 265 -14.69 -1.57 12.44
C HIS A 265 -14.44 -1.99 10.98
N ILE A 266 -13.31 -1.57 10.43
CA ILE A 266 -12.84 -1.94 9.09
C ILE A 266 -11.49 -2.61 9.27
N GLN A 267 -11.34 -3.83 8.75
CA GLN A 267 -10.06 -4.50 8.65
C GLN A 267 -9.82 -5.01 7.24
N CYS A 268 -8.56 -5.08 6.87
CA CYS A 268 -8.12 -5.66 5.62
C CYS A 268 -7.20 -6.84 5.89
N LEU A 269 -7.71 -8.02 5.54
CA LEU A 269 -6.90 -9.22 5.42
C LEU A 269 -6.28 -9.23 4.03
N GLN A 270 -4.97 -9.44 3.94
CA GLN A 270 -4.27 -9.75 2.70
C GLN A 270 -3.40 -10.99 2.88
N PHE A 271 -3.27 -11.80 1.84
CA PHE A 271 -2.41 -12.97 1.81
C PHE A 271 -2.15 -13.35 0.36
N TYR A 272 -1.09 -14.11 0.12
CA TYR A 272 -0.84 -14.72 -1.19
C TYR A 272 -1.39 -16.14 -1.19
N TYR A 273 -1.99 -16.55 -2.31
CA TYR A 273 -2.41 -17.93 -2.53
C TYR A 273 -1.86 -18.51 -3.83
N TYR A 274 -1.69 -19.83 -3.88
CA TYR A 274 -1.40 -20.59 -5.07
C TYR A 274 -2.41 -21.73 -5.17
N HIS A 275 -3.01 -21.91 -6.35
CA HIS A 275 -3.96 -22.99 -6.60
C HIS A 275 -3.39 -23.96 -7.64
N SER A 276 -3.10 -25.19 -7.23
CA SER A 276 -2.65 -26.31 -8.09
C SER A 276 -3.68 -27.44 -8.17
N GLY A 277 -4.85 -27.23 -7.57
CA GLY A 277 -5.92 -28.21 -7.47
C GLY A 277 -6.92 -28.20 -8.63
N ASN A 278 -8.07 -28.82 -8.41
CA ASN A 278 -9.17 -28.83 -9.37
C ASN A 278 -9.95 -27.51 -9.34
N GLU A 279 -10.53 -27.08 -10.47
CA GLU A 279 -11.30 -25.83 -10.53
C GLU A 279 -12.52 -25.77 -9.59
N GLY A 280 -13.04 -26.93 -9.18
CA GLY A 280 -14.12 -27.05 -8.19
C GLY A 280 -13.67 -26.95 -6.74
N ASP A 281 -12.37 -27.08 -6.45
CA ASP A 281 -11.82 -26.88 -5.11
C ASP A 281 -11.95 -25.40 -4.71
N GLN A 282 -12.16 -25.15 -3.42
CA GLN A 282 -12.47 -23.81 -2.93
C GLN A 282 -11.57 -23.45 -1.74
N LEU A 283 -11.15 -22.20 -1.68
CA LEU A 283 -10.60 -21.59 -0.47
C LEU A 283 -11.58 -20.54 0.06
N ASN A 284 -12.22 -20.87 1.18
CA ASN A 284 -13.18 -20.02 1.86
C ASN A 284 -12.49 -19.28 3.01
N ILE A 285 -12.82 -17.99 3.13
CA ILE A 285 -12.29 -17.11 4.17
C ILE A 285 -13.45 -16.74 5.07
N TRP A 286 -13.40 -17.25 6.30
CA TRP A 286 -14.40 -17.02 7.32
C TRP A 286 -13.89 -16.01 8.34
N MET A 287 -14.82 -15.27 8.93
CA MET A 287 -14.58 -14.48 10.13
C MET A 287 -15.51 -14.98 11.23
N ARG A 288 -14.92 -15.42 12.34
CA ARG A 288 -15.64 -15.82 13.55
C ARG A 288 -15.58 -14.71 14.57
N GLU A 289 -16.72 -14.12 14.90
CA GLU A 289 -16.84 -13.14 15.98
C GLU A 289 -17.36 -13.80 17.25
N PHE A 290 -16.89 -13.32 18.40
CA PHE A 290 -17.22 -13.85 19.71
C PHE A 290 -17.85 -12.77 20.57
N ASP A 291 -18.96 -13.10 21.24
CA ASP A 291 -19.73 -12.11 22.00
C ASP A 291 -18.96 -11.57 23.21
N ASP A 292 -18.24 -12.44 23.93
CA ASP A 292 -17.41 -12.09 25.07
C ASP A 292 -16.32 -13.15 25.32
N LYS A 293 -15.54 -13.01 26.40
CA LYS A 293 -14.45 -13.94 26.74
C LYS A 293 -14.91 -15.35 27.13
N THR A 294 -16.19 -15.52 27.48
CA THR A 294 -16.78 -16.82 27.86
C THR A 294 -17.34 -17.57 26.66
N ASP A 295 -17.65 -16.85 25.58
CA ASP A 295 -18.01 -17.45 24.29
C ASP A 295 -16.79 -18.14 23.67
N THR A 296 -16.88 -19.47 23.62
CA THR A 296 -15.88 -20.36 23.02
C THR A 296 -16.28 -20.87 21.63
N LYS A 297 -17.52 -20.63 21.19
CA LYS A 297 -18.02 -21.12 19.90
C LYS A 297 -17.95 -20.04 18.83
N GLY A 298 -18.29 -18.80 19.20
CA GLY A 298 -18.40 -17.68 18.27
C GLY A 298 -19.46 -17.92 17.17
N THR A 299 -19.63 -16.91 16.33
CA THR A 299 -20.47 -16.94 15.12
C THR A 299 -19.59 -16.70 13.91
N ALA A 300 -19.48 -17.71 13.03
CA ALA A 300 -18.72 -17.62 11.79
C ALA A 300 -19.55 -17.07 10.63
N ARG A 301 -18.95 -16.20 9.82
CA ARG A 301 -19.54 -15.65 8.59
C ARG A 301 -18.55 -15.79 7.45
N LEU A 302 -19.02 -16.21 6.29
CA LEU A 302 -18.21 -16.27 5.08
C LEU A 302 -17.96 -14.84 4.59
N MET A 303 -16.69 -14.47 4.47
CA MET A 303 -16.26 -13.12 4.09
C MET A 303 -15.69 -13.06 2.68
N GLY A 304 -15.11 -14.17 2.21
CA GLY A 304 -14.56 -14.29 0.86
C GLY A 304 -14.47 -15.74 0.44
N GLN A 305 -14.43 -15.96 -0.87
CA GLN A 305 -14.31 -17.27 -1.48
C GLN A 305 -13.46 -17.17 -2.74
N ILE A 306 -12.54 -18.11 -2.90
CA ILE A 306 -11.66 -18.24 -4.06
C ILE A 306 -11.98 -19.58 -4.73
N THR A 307 -12.33 -19.52 -6.02
CA THR A 307 -12.66 -20.67 -6.88
C THR A 307 -12.11 -20.45 -8.28
N GLY A 308 -12.13 -21.49 -9.11
CA GLY A 308 -11.74 -21.41 -10.51
C GLY A 308 -10.42 -22.12 -10.79
N PRO A 309 -9.84 -21.94 -11.98
CA PRO A 309 -8.74 -22.77 -12.46
C PRO A 309 -7.46 -22.65 -11.63
N ALA A 310 -6.56 -23.61 -11.81
CA ALA A 310 -5.23 -23.55 -11.24
C ALA A 310 -4.47 -22.28 -11.69
N THR A 311 -3.66 -21.73 -10.79
CA THR A 311 -2.84 -20.54 -11.02
C THR A 311 -1.42 -20.95 -11.38
N SER A 312 -0.77 -20.20 -12.27
CA SER A 312 0.66 -20.40 -12.57
C SER A 312 1.61 -19.66 -11.63
N HIS A 313 1.12 -18.63 -10.93
CA HIS A 313 1.87 -17.75 -10.05
C HIS A 313 1.13 -17.55 -8.73
N TRP A 314 1.86 -17.23 -7.66
CA TRP A 314 1.27 -16.72 -6.44
C TRP A 314 0.39 -15.50 -6.73
N LYS A 315 -0.80 -15.46 -6.15
CA LYS A 315 -1.81 -14.42 -6.34
C LYS A 315 -2.11 -13.72 -5.02
N LEU A 316 -1.93 -12.40 -4.99
CA LEU A 316 -2.34 -11.60 -3.85
C LEU A 316 -3.87 -11.58 -3.76
N HIS A 317 -4.44 -11.83 -2.58
CA HIS A 317 -5.86 -11.71 -2.29
C HIS A 317 -6.11 -10.72 -1.14
N HIS A 318 -7.25 -10.02 -1.19
CA HIS A 318 -7.68 -9.08 -0.17
C HIS A 318 -9.11 -9.42 0.23
N VAL A 319 -9.40 -9.43 1.53
CA VAL A 319 -10.75 -9.63 2.07
C VAL A 319 -11.04 -8.49 3.03
N SER A 320 -12.09 -7.72 2.72
CA SER A 320 -12.59 -6.68 3.63
C SER A 320 -13.36 -7.35 4.76
N LEU A 321 -12.94 -7.07 5.99
CA LEU A 321 -13.57 -7.55 7.20
C LEU A 321 -14.21 -6.39 7.96
N ASN A 322 -15.19 -6.73 8.81
CA ASN A 322 -15.99 -5.75 9.56
C ASN A 322 -16.20 -6.19 11.02
N ALA A 323 -15.15 -6.72 11.64
CA ALA A 323 -15.21 -7.16 13.03
C ALA A 323 -15.48 -5.98 13.97
N THR A 324 -16.47 -6.16 14.83
CA THR A 324 -16.88 -5.22 15.89
C THR A 324 -16.48 -5.72 17.28
N LYS A 325 -16.30 -7.04 17.42
CA LYS A 325 -15.91 -7.71 18.66
C LYS A 325 -14.62 -8.49 18.47
N HIS A 326 -14.20 -9.21 19.51
CA HIS A 326 -13.11 -10.16 19.38
C HIS A 326 -13.41 -11.16 18.26
N PHE A 327 -12.42 -11.44 17.42
CA PHE A 327 -12.62 -12.25 16.23
C PHE A 327 -11.41 -13.12 15.88
N GLN A 328 -11.64 -14.11 15.02
CA GLN A 328 -10.64 -14.92 14.35
C GLN A 328 -10.92 -14.94 12.84
N VAL A 329 -9.87 -15.09 12.06
CA VAL A 329 -9.96 -15.40 10.63
C VAL A 329 -9.69 -16.90 10.46
N GLU A 330 -10.50 -17.55 9.64
CA GLU A 330 -10.40 -18.98 9.37
C GLU A 330 -10.29 -19.23 7.87
N PHE A 331 -9.29 -20.00 7.48
CA PHE A 331 -9.05 -20.42 6.11
C PHE A 331 -9.50 -21.87 5.98
N GLU A 332 -10.58 -22.09 5.22
CA GLU A 332 -11.11 -23.41 4.93
C GLU A 332 -10.79 -23.76 3.47
N VAL A 333 -10.06 -24.84 3.26
CA VAL A 333 -9.99 -25.49 1.94
C VAL A 333 -11.07 -26.55 1.89
N LEU A 334 -11.93 -26.47 0.89
CA LEU A 334 -13.01 -27.43 0.63
C LEU A 334 -12.72 -28.16 -0.68
N LYS A 335 -12.67 -29.49 -0.63
CA LYS A 335 -12.49 -30.31 -1.82
C LYS A 335 -13.77 -30.36 -2.65
N GLY A 336 -13.65 -29.97 -3.92
CA GLY A 336 -14.74 -29.96 -4.89
C GLY A 336 -14.95 -31.26 -5.63
N THR A 337 -15.93 -31.25 -6.54
CA THR A 337 -16.19 -32.34 -7.48
C THR A 337 -15.04 -32.44 -8.49
N GLY A 338 -14.37 -33.58 -8.55
CA GLY A 338 -13.37 -33.86 -9.58
C GLY A 338 -12.02 -34.29 -9.03
N ASN A 339 -11.18 -34.79 -9.94
CA ASN A 339 -9.82 -35.18 -9.61
C ASN A 339 -8.95 -33.92 -9.53
N SER A 340 -8.23 -33.79 -8.42
CA SER A 340 -7.23 -32.76 -8.20
C SER A 340 -5.84 -33.39 -8.29
N THR A 341 -4.84 -32.61 -8.70
CA THR A 341 -3.43 -33.02 -8.75
C THR A 341 -2.61 -32.35 -7.65
N GLY A 342 -3.06 -31.23 -7.11
CA GLY A 342 -2.40 -30.49 -6.04
C GLY A 342 -3.40 -30.00 -5.00
N GLY A 343 -3.49 -28.68 -4.80
CA GLY A 343 -4.49 -28.10 -3.91
C GLY A 343 -4.31 -26.60 -3.71
N PHE A 344 -4.51 -26.11 -2.48
CA PHE A 344 -4.36 -24.70 -2.16
C PHE A 344 -3.18 -24.46 -1.22
N SER A 345 -2.38 -23.45 -1.56
CA SER A 345 -1.30 -22.94 -0.72
C SER A 345 -1.57 -21.50 -0.35
N ILE A 346 -1.19 -21.10 0.87
CA ILE A 346 -1.22 -19.70 1.33
C ILE A 346 0.10 -19.31 1.99
N ASP A 347 0.47 -18.04 1.83
CA ASP A 347 1.67 -17.43 2.41
C ASP A 347 1.46 -15.93 2.67
N ASP A 348 2.36 -15.31 3.42
CA ASP A 348 2.43 -13.86 3.67
C ASP A 348 1.10 -13.23 4.15
N ILE A 349 0.50 -13.86 5.16
CA ILE A 349 -0.76 -13.41 5.75
C ILE A 349 -0.50 -12.12 6.53
N ASN A 350 -1.18 -11.03 6.17
CA ASN A 350 -1.17 -9.77 6.90
C ASN A 350 -2.61 -9.36 7.22
N LEU A 351 -2.81 -8.88 8.44
CA LEU A 351 -4.08 -8.30 8.88
C LEU A 351 -3.83 -6.93 9.52
N SER A 352 -4.66 -5.96 9.14
CA SER A 352 -4.62 -4.62 9.73
C SER A 352 -6.01 -4.00 9.74
N ASP A 353 -6.26 -3.10 10.69
CA ASP A 353 -7.45 -2.24 10.77
C ASP A 353 -7.31 -1.07 9.79
N THR A 354 -7.19 -1.41 8.51
CA THR A 354 -7.11 -0.49 7.39
C THR A 354 -8.12 -0.89 6.33
N GLN A 355 -8.42 0.02 5.40
CA GLN A 355 -9.30 -0.26 4.28
C GLN A 355 -8.55 -1.07 3.20
N CYS A 356 -9.19 -2.14 2.70
CA CYS A 356 -8.65 -2.85 1.55
C CYS A 356 -8.69 -2.00 0.26
N PRO A 357 -7.77 -2.23 -0.69
CA PRO A 357 -7.89 -1.64 -2.01
C PRO A 357 -9.21 -2.05 -2.68
N HIS A 358 -9.86 -1.13 -3.38
CA HIS A 358 -11.11 -1.41 -4.12
C HIS A 358 -10.87 -2.34 -5.30
N GLY A 359 -9.66 -2.26 -5.88
CA GLY A 359 -9.25 -3.16 -6.93
C GLY A 359 -7.76 -3.39 -7.01
N LYS A 360 -7.43 -4.44 -7.76
CA LYS A 360 -6.06 -4.84 -8.06
C LYS A 360 -5.98 -5.34 -9.50
N MET A 361 -4.79 -5.23 -10.07
CA MET A 361 -4.41 -5.79 -11.35
C MET A 361 -3.00 -6.36 -11.19
N GLN A 362 -2.89 -7.69 -11.25
CA GLN A 362 -1.59 -8.37 -11.26
C GLN A 362 -1.21 -8.64 -12.71
N ILE A 363 0.01 -8.26 -13.08
CA ILE A 363 0.61 -8.57 -14.37
C ILE A 363 1.75 -9.54 -14.12
N ASP A 364 1.53 -10.80 -14.49
CA ASP A 364 2.56 -11.83 -14.45
C ASP A 364 3.54 -11.64 -15.62
N ASP A 365 4.79 -12.08 -15.42
CA ASP A 365 5.90 -11.94 -16.35
C ASP A 365 6.13 -10.48 -16.81
N LEU A 366 5.99 -9.52 -15.90
CA LEU A 366 5.97 -8.10 -16.24
C LEU A 366 7.29 -7.63 -16.89
N GLU A 367 8.44 -8.12 -16.42
CA GLU A 367 9.73 -7.79 -17.04
C GLU A 367 9.82 -8.27 -18.49
N ASN A 368 9.41 -9.52 -18.74
CA ASN A 368 9.36 -10.10 -20.08
C ASN A 368 8.39 -9.31 -21.00
N ARG A 369 7.25 -8.86 -20.46
CA ARG A 369 6.31 -8.00 -21.20
C ARG A 369 6.89 -6.64 -21.54
N LEU A 370 7.62 -6.01 -20.61
CA LEU A 370 8.29 -4.73 -20.86
C LEU A 370 9.33 -4.82 -21.99
N GLU A 371 10.00 -5.96 -22.11
CA GLU A 371 11.01 -6.20 -23.14
C GLU A 371 10.41 -6.57 -24.51
N ASN A 372 9.41 -7.44 -24.52
CA ASN A 372 8.96 -8.12 -25.74
C ASN A 372 7.62 -7.62 -26.29
N GLU A 373 6.79 -6.93 -25.51
CA GLU A 373 5.56 -6.34 -26.05
C GLU A 373 5.85 -5.12 -26.94
N ARG A 374 4.92 -4.82 -27.84
CA ARG A 374 5.04 -3.66 -28.73
C ARG A 374 5.10 -2.39 -27.89
N PHE A 375 5.94 -1.44 -28.32
CA PHE A 375 6.08 -0.15 -27.66
C PHE A 375 4.71 0.52 -27.45
N GLY A 376 4.40 0.87 -26.20
CA GLY A 376 3.17 1.57 -25.84
C GLY A 376 1.93 0.68 -25.75
N THR A 377 2.09 -0.65 -25.67
CA THR A 377 1.00 -1.60 -25.36
C THR A 377 0.29 -1.20 -24.08
N ILE A 378 -1.04 -1.37 -24.05
CA ILE A 378 -1.88 -0.99 -22.92
C ILE A 378 -2.62 -2.23 -22.43
N LEU A 379 -2.43 -2.53 -21.16
CA LEU A 379 -3.12 -3.58 -20.44
C LEU A 379 -4.21 -2.93 -19.59
N TYR A 380 -5.46 -3.39 -19.72
CA TYR A 380 -6.59 -2.87 -18.95
C TYR A 380 -6.99 -3.86 -17.86
N SER A 381 -7.36 -3.35 -16.68
CA SER A 381 -8.08 -4.12 -15.70
C SER A 381 -9.51 -4.42 -16.19
N GLN A 382 -10.17 -5.39 -15.56
CA GLN A 382 -11.62 -5.51 -15.66
C GLN A 382 -12.31 -4.24 -15.14
N ARG A 383 -13.56 -4.04 -15.57
CA ARG A 383 -14.41 -2.96 -15.05
C ARG A 383 -14.67 -3.17 -13.56
N GLN A 384 -14.66 -2.07 -12.83
CA GLN A 384 -15.00 -2.02 -11.42
C GLN A 384 -15.93 -0.84 -11.14
N TYR A 385 -16.53 -0.85 -9.95
CA TYR A 385 -17.42 0.20 -9.47
C TYR A 385 -16.84 0.82 -8.20
N SER A 386 -16.83 2.14 -8.12
CA SER A 386 -16.53 2.85 -6.87
C SER A 386 -17.65 2.63 -5.84
N PRO A 387 -17.43 2.91 -4.54
CA PRO A 387 -18.45 2.72 -3.51
C PRO A 387 -19.77 3.47 -3.79
N ASP A 388 -19.68 4.60 -4.47
CA ASP A 388 -20.81 5.44 -4.89
C ASP A 388 -21.27 5.19 -6.34
N GLY A 389 -20.75 4.15 -6.99
CA GLY A 389 -21.34 3.57 -8.19
C GLY A 389 -20.76 3.99 -9.54
N TYR A 390 -19.69 4.79 -9.61
CA TYR A 390 -19.03 5.13 -10.88
C TYR A 390 -18.27 3.91 -11.40
N ALA A 391 -18.52 3.55 -12.66
CA ALA A 391 -17.76 2.51 -13.32
C ALA A 391 -16.41 3.05 -13.81
N TYR A 392 -15.35 2.29 -13.57
CA TYR A 392 -14.00 2.64 -14.00
C TYR A 392 -13.16 1.40 -14.33
N ARG A 393 -12.04 1.62 -15.00
CA ARG A 393 -10.97 0.63 -15.18
C ARG A 393 -9.61 1.30 -15.05
N VAL A 394 -8.60 0.50 -14.76
CA VAL A 394 -7.20 0.93 -14.70
C VAL A 394 -6.49 0.47 -15.97
N ALA A 395 -5.53 1.28 -16.43
CA ALA A 395 -4.71 0.99 -17.58
C ALA A 395 -3.22 1.11 -17.21
N VAL A 396 -2.47 0.05 -17.46
CA VAL A 396 -1.00 0.04 -17.40
C VAL A 396 -0.48 0.13 -18.83
N ARG A 397 0.27 1.18 -19.14
CA ARG A 397 0.90 1.36 -20.45
C ARG A 397 2.37 1.00 -20.36
N LEU A 398 2.79 0.01 -21.13
CA LEU A 398 4.14 -0.53 -21.11
C LEU A 398 5.02 0.16 -22.16
N PHE A 399 6.16 0.66 -21.72
CA PHE A 399 7.27 1.09 -22.57
C PHE A 399 8.55 0.35 -22.13
N GLN A 400 9.57 0.30 -22.98
CA GLN A 400 10.79 -0.48 -22.71
C GLN A 400 11.56 0.01 -21.48
N THR A 401 11.47 1.30 -21.13
CA THR A 401 12.26 1.92 -20.06
C THR A 401 11.40 2.47 -18.91
N PHE A 402 10.07 2.51 -19.05
CA PHE A 402 9.16 2.99 -18.02
C PHE A 402 7.74 2.49 -18.27
N LEU A 403 6.88 2.62 -17.27
CA LEU A 403 5.45 2.34 -17.40
C LEU A 403 4.62 3.55 -17.01
N GLY A 404 3.48 3.71 -17.69
CA GLY A 404 2.46 4.68 -17.35
C GLY A 404 1.28 4.01 -16.65
N LEU A 405 0.65 4.73 -15.72
CA LEU A 405 -0.47 4.22 -14.93
C LEU A 405 -1.63 5.22 -14.95
N TYR A 406 -2.80 4.75 -15.34
CA TYR A 406 -3.97 5.59 -15.58
C TYR A 406 -5.25 4.97 -15.05
N VAL A 407 -6.20 5.81 -14.66
CA VAL A 407 -7.61 5.44 -14.48
C VAL A 407 -8.41 5.94 -15.68
N GLN A 408 -9.51 5.26 -15.97
CA GLN A 408 -10.47 5.68 -16.99
C GLN A 408 -11.88 5.41 -16.48
N LEU A 409 -12.72 6.44 -16.41
CA LEU A 409 -14.16 6.23 -16.20
C LEU A 409 -14.75 5.55 -17.44
N VAL A 410 -15.59 4.55 -17.23
CA VAL A 410 -16.28 3.80 -18.30
C VAL A 410 -17.78 3.84 -18.05
N SER A 411 -18.58 3.59 -19.08
CA SER A 411 -20.02 3.54 -18.95
C SER A 411 -20.43 2.40 -18.01
N GLY A 412 -21.20 2.73 -16.99
CA GLY A 412 -21.76 1.79 -16.02
C GLY A 412 -23.28 1.68 -16.12
N VAL A 413 -23.83 0.79 -15.31
CA VAL A 413 -25.29 0.62 -15.14
C VAL A 413 -25.92 1.74 -14.30
N ASN A 414 -25.11 2.45 -13.51
CA ASN A 414 -25.57 3.49 -12.59
C ASN A 414 -25.52 4.89 -13.22
N ASP A 415 -24.97 5.05 -14.43
CA ASP A 415 -24.61 6.36 -15.01
C ASP A 415 -25.74 7.39 -15.00
N ASP A 416 -26.99 6.95 -15.20
CA ASP A 416 -28.18 7.81 -15.28
C ASP A 416 -28.59 8.40 -13.91
N MET A 417 -28.11 7.80 -12.81
CA MET A 417 -28.36 8.25 -11.44
C MET A 417 -27.18 9.03 -10.84
N LEU A 418 -26.05 9.10 -11.56
CA LEU A 418 -24.83 9.72 -11.09
C LEU A 418 -24.72 11.18 -11.55
N GLU A 419 -23.98 11.95 -10.78
CA GLU A 419 -23.65 13.34 -11.10
C GLU A 419 -22.50 13.41 -12.12
N TRP A 420 -22.65 14.27 -13.13
CA TRP A 420 -21.64 14.45 -14.18
C TRP A 420 -21.41 15.93 -14.48
N PRO A 421 -20.16 16.38 -14.71
CA PRO A 421 -18.90 15.61 -14.63
C PRO A 421 -18.57 15.14 -13.21
N CYS A 422 -17.96 13.96 -13.05
CA CYS A 422 -17.75 13.25 -11.77
C CYS A 422 -17.04 14.13 -10.72
N PRO A 423 -17.74 14.64 -9.68
CA PRO A 423 -17.13 15.58 -8.75
C PRO A 423 -16.31 14.94 -7.63
N TYR A 424 -15.07 15.37 -7.44
CA TYR A 424 -14.27 15.23 -6.21
C TYR A 424 -14.08 13.81 -5.64
N ARG A 425 -13.86 12.82 -6.52
CA ARG A 425 -13.42 11.47 -6.13
C ARG A 425 -11.91 11.44 -6.12
N GLN A 426 -11.32 11.16 -4.96
CA GLN A 426 -9.89 10.92 -4.89
C GLN A 426 -9.58 9.50 -5.38
N VAL A 427 -8.77 9.43 -6.42
CA VAL A 427 -8.24 8.20 -6.99
C VAL A 427 -6.79 8.04 -6.55
N THR A 428 -6.47 6.89 -5.96
CA THR A 428 -5.09 6.49 -5.66
C THR A 428 -4.72 5.32 -6.54
N LEU A 429 -3.60 5.48 -7.25
CA LEU A 429 -2.98 4.44 -8.05
C LEU A 429 -1.67 4.06 -7.37
N LYS A 430 -1.48 2.77 -7.08
CA LYS A 430 -0.36 2.23 -6.32
C LYS A 430 0.26 1.05 -7.06
N MET A 431 1.59 0.97 -7.10
CA MET A 431 2.28 -0.30 -7.37
C MET A 431 2.84 -0.80 -6.04
N LEU A 432 2.49 -2.04 -5.71
CA LEU A 432 2.82 -2.66 -4.44
C LEU A 432 4.31 -3.00 -4.39
N ASP A 433 4.98 -2.56 -3.33
CA ASP A 433 6.20 -3.21 -2.86
C ASP A 433 5.77 -4.50 -2.15
N GLN A 434 6.09 -5.66 -2.74
CA GLN A 434 5.56 -6.97 -2.34
C GLN A 434 6.30 -7.58 -1.13
N ASN A 435 6.88 -6.72 -0.29
CA ASN A 435 7.51 -7.16 0.94
C ASN A 435 6.51 -7.97 1.79
N PRO A 436 6.93 -9.13 2.33
CA PRO A 436 6.10 -10.03 3.15
C PRO A 436 5.36 -9.31 4.27
N ASN A 437 6.04 -8.41 4.98
CA ASN A 437 5.46 -7.69 6.09
C ASN A 437 4.94 -6.32 5.64
N ILE A 438 3.62 -6.11 5.76
CA ILE A 438 2.95 -4.87 5.37
C ILE A 438 3.57 -3.61 6.02
N GLN A 439 4.17 -3.73 7.21
CA GLN A 439 4.79 -2.59 7.90
C GLN A 439 6.11 -2.16 7.26
N LEU A 440 6.74 -3.02 6.46
CA LEU A 440 8.01 -2.76 5.77
C LEU A 440 7.83 -2.37 4.30
N GLN A 441 6.59 -2.38 3.79
CA GLN A 441 6.29 -2.01 2.42
C GLN A 441 6.52 -0.51 2.19
N MET A 442 7.26 -0.19 1.13
CA MET A 442 7.48 1.18 0.64
C MET A 442 6.97 1.31 -0.79
N SER A 443 5.65 1.17 -0.93
CA SER A 443 5.01 1.11 -2.24
C SER A 443 4.96 2.46 -2.95
N LYS A 444 5.13 2.48 -4.28
CA LYS A 444 4.92 3.69 -5.07
C LYS A 444 3.44 4.01 -5.18
N GLN A 445 3.05 5.24 -4.84
CA GLN A 445 1.67 5.69 -5.01
C GLN A 445 1.58 7.13 -5.52
N ILE A 446 0.51 7.40 -6.26
CA ILE A 446 0.06 8.75 -6.61
C ILE A 446 -1.42 8.87 -6.30
N SER A 447 -1.86 10.08 -5.94
CA SER A 447 -3.27 10.39 -5.82
C SER A 447 -3.60 11.64 -6.62
N PHE A 448 -4.78 11.66 -7.21
CA PHE A 448 -5.40 12.83 -7.81
C PHE A 448 -6.88 12.82 -7.48
N THR A 449 -7.54 13.95 -7.63
CA THR A 449 -8.98 14.09 -7.37
C THR A 449 -9.68 14.46 -8.66
N THR A 450 -10.82 13.83 -8.96
CA THR A 450 -11.63 14.21 -10.13
C THR A 450 -12.12 15.63 -9.94
N ASP A 451 -11.81 16.49 -10.91
CA ASP A 451 -12.22 17.89 -10.91
C ASP A 451 -13.32 18.06 -11.96
N PRO A 452 -14.57 18.38 -11.54
CA PRO A 452 -15.67 18.52 -12.47
C PRO A 452 -15.49 19.70 -13.44
N GLU A 453 -14.59 20.63 -13.15
CA GLU A 453 -14.30 21.79 -14.00
C GLU A 453 -13.10 21.56 -14.94
N LEU A 454 -12.42 20.42 -14.84
CA LEU A 454 -11.24 20.14 -15.67
C LEU A 454 -11.63 19.89 -17.13
N ILE A 455 -11.16 20.77 -18.02
CA ILE A 455 -11.41 20.72 -19.46
C ILE A 455 -10.12 20.40 -20.22
N PHE A 456 -10.19 19.44 -21.16
CA PHE A 456 -9.13 19.13 -22.10
C PHE A 456 -9.70 19.09 -23.52
N ASN A 457 -9.09 19.83 -24.46
CA ASN A 457 -9.57 19.97 -25.84
C ASN A 457 -11.06 20.35 -25.96
N GLY A 458 -11.55 21.21 -25.06
CA GLY A 458 -12.94 21.68 -25.05
C GLY A 458 -13.96 20.70 -24.46
N LEU A 459 -13.52 19.56 -23.92
CA LEU A 459 -14.37 18.55 -23.29
C LEU A 459 -14.03 18.41 -21.81
N TYR A 460 -15.03 18.18 -20.96
CA TYR A 460 -14.81 17.84 -19.55
C TYR A 460 -14.14 16.46 -19.46
N VAL A 461 -13.01 16.40 -18.75
CA VAL A 461 -12.17 15.18 -18.63
C VAL A 461 -12.93 14.06 -17.94
N PHE A 462 -13.72 14.39 -16.92
CA PHE A 462 -14.49 13.43 -16.12
C PHE A 462 -16.00 13.48 -16.42
N ASP A 463 -16.40 13.85 -17.64
CA ASP A 463 -17.80 13.78 -18.08
C ASP A 463 -18.30 12.33 -18.24
N ASN A 464 -19.60 12.17 -18.44
CA ASN A 464 -20.21 10.88 -18.70
C ASN A 464 -19.56 10.22 -19.94
N PRO A 465 -18.97 9.01 -19.82
CA PRO A 465 -18.31 8.32 -20.93
C PRO A 465 -19.20 8.13 -22.16
N ARG A 466 -20.53 8.02 -22.00
CA ARG A 466 -21.48 7.87 -23.11
C ARG A 466 -21.60 9.13 -23.97
N LYS A 467 -21.20 10.30 -23.46
CA LYS A 467 -21.34 11.60 -24.14
C LYS A 467 -20.09 11.95 -24.95
N ASN A 468 -18.90 11.75 -24.35
CA ASN A 468 -17.63 12.26 -24.87
C ASN A 468 -16.56 11.16 -25.04
N GLY A 469 -16.90 9.90 -24.77
CA GLY A 469 -15.96 8.78 -24.76
C GLY A 469 -15.84 8.03 -26.09
N SER A 470 -14.88 7.10 -26.12
CA SER A 470 -14.67 6.16 -27.24
C SER A 470 -15.28 4.80 -26.92
N THR A 471 -15.83 4.13 -27.94
CA THR A 471 -16.37 2.77 -27.80
C THR A 471 -15.29 1.72 -27.59
N PHE A 472 -15.54 0.71 -26.78
CA PHE A 472 -14.73 -0.49 -26.64
C PHE A 472 -15.64 -1.72 -26.39
N ILE A 473 -15.09 -2.93 -26.55
CA ILE A 473 -15.76 -4.17 -26.17
C ILE A 473 -15.33 -4.56 -24.76
N ASP A 474 -16.29 -4.77 -23.88
CA ASP A 474 -16.04 -5.08 -22.48
C ASP A 474 -15.90 -6.58 -22.19
N GLU A 475 -15.73 -6.91 -20.90
CA GLU A 475 -15.58 -8.27 -20.41
C GLU A 475 -16.78 -9.19 -20.70
N ASN A 476 -17.96 -8.63 -20.97
CA ASN A 476 -19.18 -9.37 -21.32
C ASN A 476 -19.40 -9.42 -22.83
N ASN A 477 -18.41 -8.97 -23.62
CA ASN A 477 -18.49 -8.86 -25.07
C ASN A 477 -19.56 -7.85 -25.54
N GLU A 478 -19.86 -6.84 -24.71
CA GLU A 478 -20.81 -5.77 -25.00
C GLU A 478 -20.09 -4.47 -25.39
N VAL A 479 -20.77 -3.62 -26.17
CA VAL A 479 -20.25 -2.29 -26.53
C VAL A 479 -20.43 -1.36 -25.33
N ALA A 480 -19.31 -0.85 -24.82
CA ALA A 480 -19.25 0.12 -23.75
C ALA A 480 -18.49 1.38 -24.17
N PHE A 481 -18.57 2.44 -23.37
CA PHE A 481 -17.92 3.72 -23.64
C PHE A 481 -16.85 4.00 -22.59
N ALA A 482 -15.70 4.52 -23.03
CA ALA A 482 -14.58 4.86 -22.16
C ALA A 482 -14.20 6.33 -22.31
N GLY A 483 -14.15 7.06 -21.19
CA GLY A 483 -13.78 8.47 -21.13
C GLY A 483 -12.29 8.73 -21.30
N PHE A 484 -11.79 9.86 -20.81
CA PHE A 484 -10.37 10.16 -20.85
C PHE A 484 -9.57 9.26 -19.89
N ARG A 485 -8.34 8.90 -20.31
CA ARG A 485 -7.36 8.26 -19.42
C ARG A 485 -6.64 9.34 -18.63
N PHE A 486 -6.70 9.27 -17.31
CA PHE A 486 -6.09 10.24 -16.41
C PHE A 486 -5.10 9.55 -15.45
N GLY A 487 -3.90 10.09 -15.31
CA GLY A 487 -2.84 9.47 -14.51
C GLY A 487 -1.44 9.98 -14.86
N ARG A 488 -0.42 9.16 -14.66
CA ARG A 488 0.99 9.50 -14.92
C ARG A 488 1.51 8.74 -16.13
N SER A 489 2.09 9.47 -17.09
CA SER A 489 2.73 8.87 -18.26
C SER A 489 4.01 8.10 -17.93
N THR A 490 4.76 8.62 -16.97
CA THR A 490 5.94 7.98 -16.39
C THR A 490 5.65 7.83 -14.90
N PHE A 491 5.09 6.68 -14.53
CA PHE A 491 4.76 6.36 -13.14
C PHE A 491 5.97 5.72 -12.44
N LEU A 492 6.61 4.76 -13.10
CA LEU A 492 7.85 4.10 -12.68
C LEU A 492 8.75 3.87 -13.88
N THR A 493 10.06 4.04 -13.69
CA THR A 493 11.09 3.62 -14.65
C THR A 493 11.47 2.16 -14.42
N ARG A 494 12.17 1.55 -15.38
CA ARG A 494 12.68 0.19 -15.25
C ARG A 494 13.69 0.05 -14.10
N ASP A 495 14.44 1.11 -13.79
CA ASP A 495 15.40 1.07 -12.69
C ASP A 495 14.69 1.21 -11.33
N ASP A 496 13.61 1.98 -11.25
CA ASP A 496 12.77 2.03 -10.03
C ASP A 496 12.23 0.65 -9.65
N LEU A 497 11.93 -0.19 -10.65
CA LEU A 497 11.41 -1.55 -10.42
C LEU A 497 12.41 -2.48 -9.73
N LYS A 498 13.72 -2.16 -9.75
CA LYS A 498 14.79 -2.97 -9.15
C LYS A 498 15.08 -2.60 -7.69
N PHE A 499 14.60 -1.46 -7.21
CA PHE A 499 14.99 -0.92 -5.90
C PHE A 499 14.40 -1.72 -4.72
N ARG A 500 13.20 -2.27 -4.88
CA ARG A 500 12.48 -3.08 -3.87
C ARG A 500 11.74 -4.24 -4.54
N GLU A 501 10.83 -4.88 -3.81
CA GLU A 501 10.05 -6.04 -4.29
C GLU A 501 8.84 -5.60 -5.15
N PHE A 502 9.03 -4.60 -6.02
CA PHE A 502 8.01 -4.18 -6.98
C PHE A 502 7.71 -5.27 -8.01
N ILE A 503 8.74 -6.01 -8.39
CA ILE A 503 8.64 -7.26 -9.15
C ILE A 503 9.03 -8.41 -8.23
N LYS A 504 8.13 -9.36 -8.02
CA LYS A 504 8.37 -10.54 -7.17
C LYS A 504 7.79 -11.77 -7.85
N GLY A 505 8.62 -12.82 -8.02
CA GLY A 505 8.26 -13.98 -8.84
C GLY A 505 7.83 -13.61 -10.26
N GLY A 506 8.49 -12.63 -10.89
CA GLY A 506 8.16 -12.10 -12.22
C GLY A 506 6.88 -11.25 -12.29
N SER A 507 6.13 -11.11 -11.18
CA SER A 507 4.84 -10.43 -11.15
C SER A 507 4.93 -9.01 -10.59
N GLY A 508 4.19 -8.09 -11.20
CA GLY A 508 3.95 -6.74 -10.67
C GLY A 508 2.48 -6.53 -10.32
N ILE A 509 2.22 -5.95 -9.15
CA ILE A 509 0.85 -5.77 -8.64
C ILE A 509 0.50 -4.28 -8.55
N PHE A 510 -0.53 -3.89 -9.28
CA PHE A 510 -1.11 -2.56 -9.25
C PHE A 510 -2.40 -2.58 -8.44
N MET A 511 -2.53 -1.65 -7.50
CA MET A 511 -3.69 -1.51 -6.62
C MET A 511 -4.30 -0.13 -6.77
N PHE A 512 -5.60 -0.05 -6.54
CA PHE A 512 -6.32 1.19 -6.77
C PHE A 512 -7.50 1.35 -5.82
N ILE A 513 -7.69 2.60 -5.41
CA ILE A 513 -8.70 3.05 -4.44
C ILE A 513 -9.36 4.28 -5.03
N ILE A 514 -10.69 4.33 -5.02
CA ILE A 514 -11.48 5.49 -5.44
C ILE A 514 -12.46 5.82 -4.33
N LEU A 515 -12.24 6.93 -3.64
CA LEU A 515 -13.04 7.36 -2.49
C LEU A 515 -13.59 8.77 -2.70
N VAL A 516 -14.76 9.02 -2.14
CA VAL A 516 -15.25 10.39 -1.95
C VAL A 516 -14.41 11.04 -0.86
N TYR A 517 -13.95 12.28 -1.09
CA TYR A 517 -13.12 13.00 -0.13
C TYR A 517 -13.75 13.06 1.29
N CYS A 518 -15.08 13.19 1.38
CA CYS A 518 -15.81 13.21 2.64
C CYS A 518 -15.85 11.84 3.36
N CYS A 519 -15.48 10.76 2.68
CA CYS A 519 -15.56 9.37 3.17
C CYS A 519 -14.20 8.76 3.51
N TYR A 520 -13.11 9.55 3.55
CA TYR A 520 -12.00 9.11 4.41
C TYR A 520 -12.58 8.96 5.80
N PRO A 521 -12.42 7.81 6.49
CA PRO A 521 -12.82 7.70 7.88
C PRO A 521 -12.01 8.77 8.64
N PHE A 522 -12.62 9.94 8.82
CA PHE A 522 -12.05 11.12 9.44
C PHE A 522 -11.88 10.81 10.91
N SER A 523 -10.82 10.07 11.24
CA SER A 523 -10.78 9.32 12.50
C SER A 523 -12.04 8.43 12.62
N CYS A 524 -12.15 7.55 13.59
CA CYS A 524 -13.34 6.72 13.74
C CYS A 524 -14.57 7.52 14.23
N ILE A 525 -14.69 8.81 13.88
CA ILE A 525 -15.57 9.78 14.54
C ILE A 525 -16.91 9.96 13.81
N TYR A 526 -17.03 9.62 12.52
CA TYR A 526 -18.33 9.62 11.84
C TYR A 526 -18.37 8.57 10.73
N LEU A 527 -18.91 7.39 11.06
CA LEU A 527 -19.62 6.50 10.14
C LEU A 527 -21.07 6.38 10.61
#